data_AF-S4NCM3-F1
#
_entry.id   AF-S4NCM3-F1
#
_cell.length_a   1.000
_cell.length_b   1.000
_cell.length_c   1.000
_cell.angle_alpha   90.00
_cell.angle_beta   90.00
_cell.angle_gamma   90.00
#
_symmetry.space_group_name_H-M   'P 1'
#
loop_
_entity.id
_entity.type
_entity.pdbx_description
1 polymer ?
#
loop_
_entity_poly.entity_id
_entity_poly.type
_entity_poly.pdbx_seq_one_letter_code
_entity_poly.pdbx_strand_id
1 'polypeptide(L)'
;MKKILPLIAVGLAGVLLLAGCGHKKADMEDATTAPSNSTKLNNLLTPAKVKVPEDSQTSNNDQLYSQFYKKDGQWYWKLTSQQDGTIDNSQIKSLKSTNQTDVYNFSMVSNQNKKYNLKFNWINGGHQAYTVNAAYHNVDSNFILADAKVSGQWQTGAPEAIQGTWATDFANNSGSDAQKLPFTKQFLNITASATSSFLNEYDSNHRLYNSETSNKTTNLFYKENGNDSYVLKSYNANQTPVVYSISVVNNNQIKVDGLTTGSLIMSKSATSSTTAASASSASSQSGSVASSTTTNANSNHLTDQQVVNWIWPYVQAKYPNMNVASTDFTYMPQMKDGQLYVNVLENHNAAAFKKSGVDTGTNPQVASFRVTASGALQQMNATTGDWTTVSSGYNG
;
A
#
# COMPACT_ATOMS: atom_id res chain seq x y z
N MET A 1 40.43 -19.21 -74.21
CA MET A 1 40.14 -20.63 -74.53
C MET A 1 38.91 -21.02 -73.70
N LYS A 2 37.68 -21.05 -74.27
CA LYS A 2 36.93 -22.25 -74.75
C LYS A 2 37.02 -23.42 -73.74
N LYS A 3 35.94 -23.96 -73.14
CA LYS A 3 34.64 -24.49 -73.67
C LYS A 3 33.57 -24.47 -72.53
N ILE A 4 32.32 -24.02 -72.73
CA ILE A 4 31.10 -24.67 -73.30
C ILE A 4 30.41 -25.72 -72.39
N LEU A 5 29.15 -25.39 -72.04
CA LEU A 5 27.95 -26.06 -71.42
C LEU A 5 27.54 -27.46 -72.01
N PRO A 6 26.37 -28.14 -71.72
CA PRO A 6 25.08 -27.73 -71.06
C PRO A 6 24.31 -28.81 -70.21
N LEU A 7 23.13 -28.43 -69.66
CA LEU A 7 21.79 -29.12 -69.57
C LEU A 7 21.04 -28.53 -68.34
N ILE A 8 19.95 -27.75 -68.38
CA ILE A 8 18.63 -27.73 -69.05
C ILE A 8 17.64 -28.85 -68.66
N ALA A 9 16.64 -28.47 -67.85
CA ALA A 9 15.21 -28.81 -67.91
C ALA A 9 14.48 -27.70 -67.10
N VAL A 10 13.65 -26.77 -67.62
CA VAL A 10 12.34 -26.83 -68.33
C VAL A 10 11.36 -27.74 -67.60
N GLY A 11 10.17 -27.35 -67.14
CA GLY A 11 9.35 -26.12 -67.09
C GLY A 11 8.31 -26.32 -65.96
N LEU A 12 7.49 -25.37 -65.55
CA LEU A 12 6.31 -24.91 -66.27
C LEU A 12 5.75 -23.62 -65.62
N ALA A 13 5.22 -22.74 -66.46
CA ALA A 13 4.62 -21.45 -66.13
C ALA A 13 3.09 -21.52 -65.91
N GLY A 14 2.55 -20.47 -65.30
CA GLY A 14 1.12 -20.11 -65.26
C GLY A 14 0.83 -19.16 -64.08
N VAL A 15 1.09 -17.85 -64.14
CA VAL A 15 0.27 -16.75 -64.71
C VAL A 15 -1.17 -16.71 -64.18
N LEU A 16 -1.49 -15.75 -63.29
CA LEU A 16 -2.54 -14.73 -63.50
C LEU A 16 -2.67 -13.80 -62.28
N LEU A 17 -2.38 -12.52 -62.53
CA LEU A 17 -2.80 -11.37 -61.73
C LEU A 17 -4.32 -11.22 -61.85
N LEU A 18 -5.03 -11.04 -60.73
CA LEU A 18 -6.25 -10.24 -60.71
C LEU A 18 -6.23 -9.31 -59.51
N ALA A 19 -6.30 -8.03 -59.85
CA ALA A 19 -6.46 -6.90 -58.96
C ALA A 19 -7.80 -6.98 -58.21
N GLY A 20 -7.76 -6.65 -56.92
CA GLY A 20 -8.92 -6.27 -56.13
C GLY A 20 -8.57 -5.01 -55.34
N CYS A 21 -8.87 -3.84 -55.90
CA CYS A 21 -8.83 -2.57 -55.20
C CYS A 21 -9.92 -2.54 -54.11
N GLY A 22 -9.51 -2.27 -52.86
CA GLY A 22 -10.41 -1.93 -51.76
C GLY A 22 -9.60 -1.19 -50.68
N HIS A 23 -9.50 0.13 -50.82
CA HIS A 23 -8.81 1.00 -49.88
C HIS A 23 -9.50 1.01 -48.52
N LYS A 24 -8.77 0.74 -47.43
CA LYS A 24 -8.72 1.57 -46.22
C LYS A 24 -7.33 1.45 -45.59
N LYS A 25 -6.62 2.58 -45.53
CA LYS A 25 -5.36 2.72 -44.80
C LYS A 25 -5.61 2.51 -43.30
N ALA A 26 -4.76 1.71 -42.67
CA ALA A 26 -4.29 1.94 -41.31
C ALA A 26 -2.78 1.75 -41.38
N ASP A 27 -2.05 2.80 -41.04
CA ASP A 27 -0.61 2.87 -41.11
C ASP A 27 0.03 1.69 -40.33
N MET A 28 0.94 0.98 -40.98
CA MET A 28 1.94 0.18 -40.30
C MET A 28 2.81 1.14 -39.49
N GLU A 29 2.48 1.34 -38.22
CA GLU A 29 3.49 1.76 -37.26
C GLU A 29 4.45 0.59 -37.07
N ASP A 30 5.62 0.80 -37.66
CA ASP A 30 6.86 0.08 -37.50
C ASP A 30 7.09 -0.30 -36.03
N ALA A 31 6.86 -1.57 -35.70
CA ALA A 31 7.24 -2.18 -34.44
C ALA A 31 8.75 -2.36 -34.38
N THR A 32 9.49 -1.25 -34.36
CA THR A 32 10.90 -1.24 -34.00
C THR A 32 10.98 -1.47 -32.49
N THR A 33 11.44 -2.65 -32.11
CA THR A 33 11.78 -3.03 -30.74
C THR A 33 12.69 -1.99 -30.10
N ALA A 34 12.12 -1.10 -29.29
CA ALA A 34 12.89 -0.19 -28.47
C ALA A 34 13.83 -1.01 -27.56
N PRO A 35 15.11 -0.61 -27.39
CA PRO A 35 16.03 -1.30 -26.49
C PRO A 35 15.39 -1.36 -25.10
N SER A 36 15.48 -2.50 -24.41
CA SER A 36 14.73 -2.77 -23.16
C SER A 36 14.84 -1.68 -22.09
N ASN A 37 15.93 -0.90 -22.10
CA ASN A 37 16.15 0.27 -21.24
C ASN A 37 15.24 1.47 -21.57
N SER A 38 14.87 1.70 -22.83
CA SER A 38 13.98 2.78 -23.27
C SER A 38 12.57 2.59 -22.71
N THR A 39 11.99 1.39 -22.91
CA THR A 39 10.64 1.07 -22.42
C THR A 39 10.59 1.10 -20.89
N LYS A 40 11.61 0.54 -20.22
CA LYS A 40 11.72 0.56 -18.77
C LYS A 40 11.79 1.99 -18.21
N LEU A 41 12.61 2.85 -18.83
CA LEU A 41 12.73 4.25 -18.41
C LEU A 41 11.45 5.04 -18.67
N ASN A 42 10.74 4.75 -19.77
CA ASN A 42 9.44 5.37 -20.06
C ASN A 42 8.42 5.04 -18.97
N ASN A 43 8.28 3.78 -18.59
CA ASN A 43 7.34 3.37 -17.55
C ASN A 43 7.74 3.94 -16.18
N LEU A 44 9.04 3.96 -15.88
CA LEU A 44 9.57 4.46 -14.61
C LEU A 44 9.33 5.95 -14.40
N LEU A 45 9.63 6.79 -15.41
CA LEU A 45 9.68 8.25 -15.24
C LEU A 45 8.44 8.99 -15.73
N THR A 46 7.53 8.33 -16.45
CA THR A 46 6.28 8.97 -16.90
C THR A 46 5.47 9.58 -15.76
N PRO A 47 5.31 8.94 -14.59
CA PRO A 47 4.60 9.56 -13.46
C PRO A 47 5.25 10.86 -12.94
N ALA A 48 6.58 11.00 -13.10
CA ALA A 48 7.42 12.11 -12.61
C ALA A 48 7.70 13.21 -13.66
N LYS A 49 6.88 13.32 -14.71
CA LYS A 49 7.08 14.31 -15.79
C LYS A 49 6.79 15.76 -15.40
N VAL A 50 6.01 15.94 -14.33
CA VAL A 50 5.58 17.25 -13.86
C VAL A 50 6.75 17.92 -13.13
N LYS A 51 6.85 19.25 -13.21
CA LYS A 51 7.79 20.02 -12.39
C LYS A 51 7.25 20.07 -10.96
N VAL A 52 7.97 19.46 -10.01
CA VAL A 52 7.52 19.31 -8.62
C VAL A 52 8.48 20.07 -7.70
N PRO A 53 7.97 20.91 -6.78
CA PRO A 53 8.82 21.53 -5.75
C PRO A 53 9.34 20.46 -4.78
N GLU A 54 10.51 20.69 -4.19
CA GLU A 54 11.00 19.84 -3.11
C GLU A 54 10.05 19.87 -1.91
N ASP A 55 9.85 18.73 -1.25
CA ASP A 55 9.15 18.67 0.02
C ASP A 55 10.13 19.04 1.14
N SER A 56 10.33 20.35 1.33
CA SER A 56 11.09 20.87 2.46
C SER A 56 10.13 21.01 3.64
N GLN A 57 10.30 20.18 4.68
CA GLN A 57 9.47 20.26 5.90
C GLN A 57 9.57 21.65 6.59
N THR A 58 10.59 22.43 6.23
CA THR A 58 10.80 23.81 6.64
C THR A 58 10.73 24.73 5.43
N SER A 59 10.45 26.01 5.65
CA SER A 59 10.55 27.03 4.61
C SER A 59 12.00 27.14 4.13
N ASN A 60 12.26 26.71 2.89
CA ASN A 60 13.53 26.98 2.23
C ASN A 60 13.42 28.30 1.45
N ASN A 61 14.38 29.21 1.64
CA ASN A 61 14.41 30.48 0.92
C ASN A 61 14.71 30.31 -0.57
N ASP A 62 15.35 29.19 -0.97
CA ASP A 62 15.57 28.83 -2.37
C ASP A 62 15.02 27.44 -2.67
N GLN A 63 13.70 27.37 -2.89
CA GLN A 63 12.99 26.14 -3.19
C GLN A 63 13.55 25.46 -4.44
N LEU A 64 13.99 24.20 -4.30
CA LEU A 64 14.36 23.37 -5.46
C LEU A 64 13.11 22.79 -6.14
N TYR A 65 13.24 22.51 -7.43
CA TYR A 65 12.25 21.82 -8.23
C TYR A 65 12.92 20.76 -9.09
N SER A 66 12.27 19.61 -9.17
CA SER A 66 12.70 18.47 -9.99
C SER A 66 11.69 18.20 -11.10
N GLN A 67 12.18 17.93 -12.30
CA GLN A 67 11.36 17.55 -13.44
C GLN A 67 12.09 16.53 -14.32
N PHE A 68 11.44 15.41 -14.59
CA PHE A 68 11.89 14.50 -15.65
C PHE A 68 11.14 14.82 -16.94
N TYR A 69 11.81 14.75 -18.09
CA TYR A 69 11.13 15.00 -19.36
C TYR A 69 11.81 14.25 -20.51
N LYS A 70 11.07 14.07 -21.60
CA LYS A 70 11.54 13.39 -22.79
C LYS A 70 11.62 14.37 -23.96
N LYS A 71 12.77 14.43 -24.63
CA LYS A 71 13.02 15.26 -25.82
C LYS A 71 13.82 14.44 -26.82
N ASP A 72 13.42 14.44 -28.09
CA ASP A 72 14.10 13.74 -29.19
C ASP A 72 14.37 12.24 -28.88
N GLY A 73 13.39 11.58 -28.25
CA GLY A 73 13.50 10.18 -27.84
C GLY A 73 14.34 9.92 -26.58
N GLN A 74 15.02 10.93 -26.06
CA GLN A 74 15.94 10.84 -24.92
C GLN A 74 15.31 11.41 -23.64
N TRP A 75 15.63 10.80 -22.50
CA TRP A 75 15.18 11.29 -21.20
C TRP A 75 16.19 12.24 -20.59
N TYR A 76 15.67 13.25 -19.91
CA TYR A 76 16.41 14.28 -19.21
C TYR A 76 15.85 14.48 -17.82
N TRP A 77 16.72 14.94 -16.92
CA TRP A 77 16.36 15.47 -15.62
C TRP A 77 16.74 16.95 -15.57
N LYS A 78 15.79 17.79 -15.18
CA LYS A 78 15.98 19.22 -14.96
C LYS A 78 15.84 19.53 -13.48
N LEU A 79 16.87 20.14 -12.93
CA LEU A 79 16.88 20.70 -11.59
C LEU A 79 16.86 22.22 -11.72
N THR A 80 15.89 22.87 -11.06
CA THR A 80 15.83 24.32 -11.00
C THR A 80 15.66 24.79 -9.56
N SER A 81 16.22 25.94 -9.20
CA SER A 81 15.85 26.64 -7.97
C SER A 81 14.99 27.87 -8.24
N GLN A 82 14.39 28.41 -7.19
CA GLN A 82 13.55 29.60 -7.28
C GLN A 82 14.38 30.86 -7.55
N GLN A 83 15.59 30.94 -7.00
CA GLN A 83 16.48 32.09 -7.10
C GLN A 83 17.38 32.02 -8.34
N ASP A 84 18.01 30.87 -8.59
CA ASP A 84 19.08 30.74 -9.61
C ASP A 84 18.57 30.21 -10.95
N GLY A 85 17.29 29.83 -11.04
CA GLY A 85 16.73 29.27 -12.25
C GLY A 85 17.26 27.85 -12.52
N THR A 86 17.79 27.57 -13.72
CA THR A 86 18.21 26.19 -14.06
C THR A 86 19.59 25.88 -13.53
N ILE A 87 19.66 24.98 -12.54
CA ILE A 87 20.91 24.46 -11.97
C ILE A 87 21.49 23.37 -12.87
N ASP A 88 20.64 22.44 -13.32
CA ASP A 88 21.05 21.35 -14.19
C ASP A 88 19.98 20.97 -15.21
N ASN A 89 20.45 20.49 -16.35
CA ASN A 89 19.63 19.90 -17.40
C ASN A 89 20.40 18.74 -18.03
N SER A 90 20.37 17.59 -17.36
CA SER A 90 21.19 16.44 -17.67
C SER A 90 20.46 15.38 -18.47
N GLN A 91 21.14 14.79 -19.45
CA GLN A 91 20.64 13.63 -20.17
C GLN A 91 20.85 12.35 -19.35
N ILE A 92 19.82 11.50 -19.28
CA ILE A 92 19.90 10.15 -18.72
C ILE A 92 20.42 9.21 -19.81
N LYS A 93 21.63 8.66 -19.62
CA LYS A 93 22.27 7.74 -20.58
C LYS A 93 21.88 6.28 -20.35
N SER A 94 21.72 5.88 -19.09
CA SER A 94 21.37 4.52 -18.73
C SER A 94 20.77 4.47 -17.33
N LEU A 95 19.99 3.42 -17.05
CA LEU A 95 19.50 3.10 -15.71
C LEU A 95 20.06 1.75 -15.24
N LYS A 96 20.31 1.61 -13.95
CA LYS A 96 20.60 0.33 -13.28
C LYS A 96 19.69 0.19 -12.07
N SER A 97 18.92 -0.90 -12.00
CA SER A 97 18.19 -1.26 -10.78
C SER A 97 19.17 -1.67 -9.69
N THR A 98 18.84 -1.40 -8.43
CA THR A 98 19.61 -1.89 -7.29
C THR A 98 19.00 -3.19 -6.74
N ASN A 99 19.56 -3.72 -5.66
CA ASN A 99 18.96 -4.80 -4.89
C ASN A 99 17.77 -4.33 -4.03
N GLN A 100 17.57 -3.02 -3.89
CA GLN A 100 16.42 -2.44 -3.22
C GLN A 100 15.30 -2.19 -4.22
N THR A 101 14.09 -2.60 -3.85
CA THR A 101 12.86 -2.33 -4.62
C THR A 101 12.73 -0.83 -4.88
N ASP A 102 12.39 -0.49 -6.12
CA ASP A 102 12.14 0.89 -6.57
C ASP A 102 13.29 1.91 -6.44
N VAL A 103 14.51 1.41 -6.17
CA VAL A 103 15.74 2.22 -6.16
C VAL A 103 16.56 1.96 -7.42
N TYR A 104 16.94 3.05 -8.08
CA TYR A 104 17.62 3.05 -9.37
C TYR A 104 18.82 4.01 -9.36
N ASN A 105 19.89 3.63 -10.06
CA ASN A 105 21.02 4.51 -10.35
C ASN A 105 20.99 4.90 -11.83
N PHE A 106 20.95 6.19 -12.11
CA PHE A 106 21.02 6.76 -13.45
C PHE A 106 22.44 7.26 -13.74
N SER A 107 22.95 6.93 -14.92
CA SER A 107 24.16 7.57 -15.44
C SER A 107 23.76 8.82 -16.20
N MET A 108 24.29 9.96 -15.78
CA MET A 108 23.91 11.29 -16.25
C MET A 108 25.05 11.94 -17.04
N VAL A 109 24.68 12.79 -18.00
CA VAL A 109 25.60 13.74 -18.65
C VAL A 109 25.00 15.13 -18.58
N SER A 110 25.69 16.05 -17.89
CA SER A 110 25.24 17.44 -17.74
C SER A 110 25.33 18.25 -19.01
N ASN A 111 24.70 19.42 -19.00
CA ASN A 111 24.83 20.44 -20.04
C ASN A 111 26.28 20.91 -20.25
N GLN A 112 27.15 20.74 -19.25
CA GLN A 112 28.60 21.01 -19.31
C GLN A 112 29.42 19.76 -19.70
N ASN A 113 28.77 18.71 -20.19
CA ASN A 113 29.37 17.43 -20.59
C ASN A 113 30.11 16.72 -19.44
N LYS A 114 29.72 16.97 -18.19
CA LYS A 114 30.24 16.25 -17.02
C LYS A 114 29.42 15.00 -16.77
N LYS A 115 30.09 13.88 -16.51
CA LYS A 115 29.46 12.61 -16.19
C LYS A 115 29.29 12.49 -14.68
N TYR A 116 28.10 12.10 -14.22
CA TYR A 116 27.84 11.83 -12.82
C TYR A 116 26.73 10.78 -12.67
N ASN A 117 26.45 10.35 -11.44
CA ASN A 117 25.36 9.43 -11.13
C ASN A 117 24.28 10.14 -10.33
N LEU A 118 23.02 9.83 -10.64
CA LEU A 118 21.86 10.24 -9.87
C LEU A 118 21.19 8.98 -9.31
N LYS A 119 20.97 8.92 -8.00
CA LYS A 119 20.16 7.88 -7.37
C LYS A 119 18.71 8.38 -7.31
N PHE A 120 17.80 7.60 -7.87
CA PHE A 120 16.38 7.84 -7.89
C PHE A 120 15.67 6.74 -7.11
N ASN A 121 14.73 7.11 -6.26
CA ASN A 121 13.93 6.15 -5.49
C ASN A 121 12.45 6.54 -5.56
N TRP A 122 11.57 5.65 -6.01
CA TRP A 122 10.15 5.86 -5.72
C TRP A 122 9.91 5.57 -4.24
N ILE A 123 9.29 6.53 -3.56
CA ILE A 123 8.90 6.40 -2.18
C ILE A 123 7.58 5.65 -2.17
N ASN A 124 7.56 4.52 -1.44
CA ASN A 124 6.44 3.58 -1.34
C ASN A 124 5.95 3.03 -2.69
N GLY A 125 5.02 2.07 -2.65
CA GLY A 125 4.62 1.34 -3.86
C GLY A 125 3.81 2.17 -4.87
N GLY A 126 3.14 3.24 -4.45
CA GLY A 126 2.20 3.96 -5.32
C GLY A 126 2.84 4.95 -6.28
N HIS A 127 4.17 5.10 -6.25
CA HIS A 127 4.92 6.05 -7.07
C HIS A 127 4.36 7.49 -6.98
N GLN A 128 3.96 7.92 -5.78
CA GLN A 128 3.35 9.24 -5.55
C GLN A 128 4.36 10.28 -5.09
N ALA A 129 5.51 9.84 -4.61
CA ALA A 129 6.62 10.69 -4.23
C ALA A 129 7.93 9.98 -4.56
N TYR A 130 9.00 10.75 -4.73
CA TYR A 130 10.32 10.19 -5.04
C TYR A 130 11.42 10.97 -4.34
N THR A 131 12.55 10.30 -4.11
CA THR A 131 13.80 10.92 -3.65
C THR A 131 14.77 11.01 -4.83
N VAL A 132 15.47 12.14 -4.93
CA VAL A 132 16.64 12.28 -5.80
C VAL A 132 17.85 12.59 -4.96
N ASN A 133 18.90 11.79 -5.15
CA ASN A 133 20.23 12.06 -4.61
C ASN A 133 21.23 12.23 -5.76
N ALA A 134 21.81 13.42 -5.85
CA ALA A 134 22.80 13.79 -6.86
C ALA A 134 23.95 14.57 -6.20
N ALA A 135 24.96 13.84 -5.72
CA ALA A 135 26.12 14.41 -5.03
C ALA A 135 26.84 15.51 -5.83
N TYR A 136 26.84 15.41 -7.17
CA TYR A 136 27.44 16.43 -8.05
C TYR A 136 26.81 17.83 -7.87
N HIS A 137 25.53 17.89 -7.47
CA HIS A 137 24.80 19.14 -7.20
C HIS A 137 24.46 19.32 -5.71
N ASN A 138 25.00 18.50 -4.81
CA ASN A 138 24.65 18.47 -3.38
C ASN A 138 23.13 18.35 -3.13
N VAL A 139 22.42 17.60 -3.96
CA VAL A 139 20.98 17.38 -3.82
C VAL A 139 20.72 16.05 -3.13
N ASP A 140 19.91 16.09 -2.07
CA ASP A 140 19.32 14.92 -1.40
C ASP A 140 17.91 15.29 -0.93
N SER A 141 16.97 15.32 -1.88
CA SER A 141 15.66 15.93 -1.68
C SER A 141 14.52 14.98 -2.05
N ASN A 142 13.39 15.14 -1.35
CA ASN A 142 12.13 14.44 -1.61
C ASN A 142 11.21 15.32 -2.44
N PHE A 143 10.36 14.71 -3.27
CA PHE A 143 9.42 15.40 -4.14
C PHE A 143 8.08 14.65 -4.12
N ILE A 144 6.98 15.36 -3.85
CA ILE A 144 5.63 14.78 -3.77
C ILE A 144 4.82 15.23 -4.99
N LEU A 145 4.39 14.29 -5.84
CA LEU A 145 3.73 14.61 -7.12
C LEU A 145 2.46 15.44 -6.94
N ALA A 146 1.76 15.28 -5.81
CA ALA A 146 0.56 16.04 -5.49
C ALA A 146 0.81 17.55 -5.33
N ASP A 147 2.05 17.98 -5.07
CA ASP A 147 2.37 19.40 -5.00
C ASP A 147 2.30 20.14 -6.32
N ALA A 148 2.36 19.40 -7.42
CA ALA A 148 2.17 19.96 -8.74
C ALA A 148 0.84 19.54 -9.41
N LYS A 149 0.21 18.46 -8.93
CA LYS A 149 -0.99 17.87 -9.56
C LYS A 149 -2.30 18.22 -8.84
N VAL A 150 -2.24 18.49 -7.54
CA VAL A 150 -3.43 18.73 -6.71
C VAL A 150 -3.42 20.18 -6.24
N SER A 151 -4.49 20.91 -6.57
CA SER A 151 -4.67 22.29 -6.16
C SER A 151 -4.89 22.44 -4.66
N GLY A 152 -4.64 23.64 -4.15
CA GLY A 152 -4.83 23.95 -2.73
C GLY A 152 -3.58 23.72 -1.89
N GLN A 153 -3.65 24.19 -0.65
CA GLN A 153 -2.58 24.04 0.33
C GLN A 153 -2.77 22.75 1.11
N TRP A 154 -1.67 22.21 1.64
CA TRP A 154 -1.74 21.13 2.62
C TRP A 154 -2.48 21.59 3.86
N GLN A 155 -3.42 20.79 4.32
CA GLN A 155 -4.13 20.99 5.58
C GLN A 155 -3.61 20.00 6.62
N THR A 156 -3.47 20.44 7.86
CA THR A 156 -3.02 19.57 8.96
C THR A 156 -4.08 18.53 9.30
N GLY A 157 -3.65 17.29 9.48
CA GLY A 157 -4.45 16.15 9.89
C GLY A 157 -5.02 15.32 8.75
N ALA A 158 -6.16 14.68 8.99
CA ALA A 158 -6.88 13.87 8.00
C ALA A 158 -8.38 14.17 8.02
N PRO A 159 -9.06 14.16 6.86
CA PRO A 159 -10.51 14.24 6.77
C PRO A 159 -11.19 13.12 7.56
N GLU A 160 -12.26 13.45 8.29
CA GLU A 160 -13.03 12.46 9.07
C GLU A 160 -13.49 11.26 8.25
N ALA A 161 -13.84 11.49 6.97
CA ALA A 161 -14.35 10.47 6.05
C ALA A 161 -13.38 9.30 5.84
N ILE A 162 -12.07 9.51 6.02
CA ILE A 162 -11.04 8.49 5.82
C ILE A 162 -10.34 8.06 7.11
N GLN A 163 -10.66 8.71 8.25
CA GLN A 163 -10.13 8.30 9.54
C GLN A 163 -10.70 6.95 9.99
N GLY A 164 -9.84 6.16 10.60
CA GLY A 164 -10.15 4.82 11.11
C GLY A 164 -9.18 3.78 10.61
N THR A 165 -9.53 2.53 10.90
CA THR A 165 -8.75 1.37 10.50
C THR A 165 -9.44 0.62 9.38
N TRP A 166 -8.66 0.35 8.35
CA TRP A 166 -9.06 -0.26 7.10
C TRP A 166 -8.25 -1.53 6.89
N ALA A 167 -8.88 -2.56 6.34
CA ALA A 167 -8.23 -3.81 6.02
C ALA A 167 -8.66 -4.32 4.64
N THR A 168 -7.77 -5.01 3.94
CA THR A 168 -8.17 -5.82 2.79
C THR A 168 -8.87 -7.10 3.27
N ASP A 169 -9.58 -7.75 2.35
CA ASP A 169 -9.89 -9.17 2.48
C ASP A 169 -8.60 -10.02 2.40
N PHE A 170 -8.74 -11.33 2.62
CA PHE A 170 -7.62 -12.26 2.43
C PHE A 170 -7.15 -12.25 0.98
N ALA A 171 -5.85 -12.10 0.80
CA ALA A 171 -5.15 -12.23 -0.47
C ALA A 171 -4.14 -13.38 -0.40
N ASN A 172 -3.73 -13.90 -1.55
CA ASN A 172 -2.67 -14.91 -1.60
C ASN A 172 -1.33 -14.28 -1.21
N ASN A 173 -0.58 -14.95 -0.34
CA ASN A 173 0.79 -14.58 -0.02
C ASN A 173 1.71 -14.94 -1.20
N SER A 174 2.56 -14.00 -1.60
CA SER A 174 3.61 -14.21 -2.60
C SER A 174 5.02 -14.13 -2.01
N GLY A 175 5.15 -14.05 -0.69
CA GLY A 175 6.41 -14.00 0.05
C GLY A 175 7.10 -15.37 0.15
N SER A 176 8.27 -15.38 0.78
CA SER A 176 9.08 -16.59 0.98
C SER A 176 8.35 -17.69 1.75
N ASP A 177 7.45 -17.32 2.65
CA ASP A 177 6.71 -18.24 3.51
C ASP A 177 5.33 -18.63 2.97
N ALA A 178 5.00 -18.26 1.72
CA ALA A 178 3.70 -18.52 1.11
C ALA A 178 3.24 -19.98 1.14
N GLN A 179 4.16 -20.95 1.16
CA GLN A 179 3.80 -22.38 1.31
C GLN A 179 3.23 -22.71 2.70
N LYS A 180 3.69 -22.03 3.74
CA LYS A 180 3.24 -22.23 5.13
C LYS A 180 2.14 -21.25 5.52
N LEU A 181 2.26 -20.01 5.04
CA LEU A 181 1.38 -18.89 5.34
C LEU A 181 0.77 -18.37 4.02
N PRO A 182 -0.18 -19.11 3.41
CA PRO A 182 -0.66 -18.82 2.06
C PRO A 182 -1.54 -17.58 1.96
N PHE A 183 -1.98 -16.99 3.07
CA PHE A 183 -2.89 -15.86 3.05
C PHE A 183 -2.31 -14.64 3.76
N THR A 184 -2.67 -13.46 3.29
CA THR A 184 -2.33 -12.19 3.92
C THR A 184 -3.53 -11.25 4.03
N LYS A 185 -3.47 -10.31 4.98
CA LYS A 185 -4.37 -9.15 5.05
C LYS A 185 -3.54 -7.90 5.30
N GLN A 186 -3.74 -6.87 4.49
CA GLN A 186 -3.10 -5.58 4.67
C GLN A 186 -4.00 -4.68 5.51
N PHE A 187 -3.42 -4.03 6.52
CA PHE A 187 -4.09 -3.05 7.36
C PHE A 187 -3.50 -1.65 7.15
N LEU A 188 -4.37 -0.64 7.26
CA LEU A 188 -4.02 0.78 7.27
C LEU A 188 -4.87 1.47 8.34
N ASN A 189 -4.22 2.12 9.28
CA ASN A 189 -4.84 2.95 10.30
C ASN A 189 -4.51 4.42 10.05
N ILE A 190 -5.53 5.26 10.07
CA ILE A 190 -5.44 6.70 9.85
C ILE A 190 -6.12 7.39 11.02
N THR A 191 -5.36 8.21 11.75
CA THR A 191 -5.89 9.08 12.80
C THR A 191 -5.79 10.53 12.36
N ALA A 192 -6.26 11.47 13.18
CA ALA A 192 -6.12 12.90 12.92
C ALA A 192 -4.66 13.39 12.82
N SER A 193 -3.66 12.60 13.23
CA SER A 193 -2.25 13.06 13.30
C SER A 193 -1.21 12.05 12.83
N ALA A 194 -1.60 10.81 12.56
CA ALA A 194 -0.67 9.72 12.29
C ALA A 194 -1.28 8.69 11.32
N THR A 195 -0.41 7.94 10.66
CA THR A 195 -0.81 6.70 9.97
C THR A 195 0.06 5.54 10.43
N SER A 196 -0.50 4.34 10.38
CA SER A 196 0.27 3.12 10.51
C SER A 196 -0.27 2.04 9.61
N SER A 197 0.60 1.19 9.08
CA SER A 197 0.21 0.06 8.26
C SER A 197 1.02 -1.18 8.58
N PHE A 198 0.41 -2.33 8.40
CA PHE A 198 1.03 -3.62 8.66
C PHE A 198 0.37 -4.71 7.81
N LEU A 199 1.15 -5.72 7.49
CA LEU A 199 0.72 -6.91 6.77
C LEU A 199 0.66 -8.07 7.75
N ASN A 200 -0.50 -8.72 7.84
CA ASN A 200 -0.66 -9.95 8.59
C ASN A 200 -0.54 -11.15 7.65
N GLU A 201 0.10 -12.22 8.09
CA GLU A 201 0.22 -13.48 7.37
C GLU A 201 -0.45 -14.61 8.15
N TYR A 202 -1.18 -15.46 7.43
CA TYR A 202 -2.07 -16.45 7.99
C TYR A 202 -1.83 -17.83 7.38
N ASP A 203 -2.06 -18.87 8.18
CA ASP A 203 -2.06 -20.26 7.70
C ASP A 203 -3.30 -20.55 6.82
N SER A 204 -3.38 -21.78 6.30
CA SER A 204 -4.51 -22.23 5.46
C SER A 204 -5.87 -22.23 6.18
N ASN A 205 -5.90 -22.14 7.50
CA ASN A 205 -7.11 -22.03 8.31
C ASN A 205 -7.40 -20.57 8.72
N HIS A 206 -6.70 -19.59 8.12
CA HIS A 206 -6.79 -18.17 8.44
C HIS A 206 -6.42 -17.84 9.89
N ARG A 207 -5.54 -18.60 10.53
CA ARG A 207 -4.97 -18.28 11.84
C ARG A 207 -3.79 -17.35 11.66
N LEU A 208 -3.71 -16.31 12.47
CA LEU A 208 -2.66 -15.31 12.39
C LEU A 208 -1.32 -15.86 12.94
N TYR A 209 -0.26 -15.78 12.14
CA TYR A 209 1.08 -16.28 12.48
C TYR A 209 2.13 -15.20 12.54
N ASN A 210 2.09 -14.25 11.61
CA ASN A 210 3.09 -13.19 11.51
C ASN A 210 2.41 -11.84 11.22
N SER A 211 3.06 -10.78 11.65
CA SER A 211 2.68 -9.40 11.36
C SER A 211 3.91 -8.57 11.10
N GLU A 212 3.99 -8.01 9.90
CA GLU A 212 5.07 -7.11 9.52
C GLU A 212 4.55 -5.67 9.54
N THR A 213 5.08 -4.84 10.44
CA THR A 213 4.75 -3.42 10.42
C THR A 213 5.45 -2.76 9.24
N SER A 214 4.67 -2.31 8.27
CA SER A 214 5.18 -1.70 7.04
C SER A 214 5.59 -0.25 7.28
N ASN A 215 4.75 0.54 7.97
CA ASN A 215 5.03 1.95 8.26
C ASN A 215 4.35 2.43 9.55
N LYS A 216 5.00 3.36 10.25
CA LYS A 216 4.40 4.18 11.31
C LYS A 216 4.89 5.61 11.14
N THR A 217 3.95 6.55 10.97
CA THR A 217 4.25 7.94 10.64
C THR A 217 3.44 8.91 11.48
N THR A 218 3.95 10.13 11.64
CA THR A 218 3.30 11.25 12.32
C THR A 218 3.31 12.48 11.42
N ASN A 219 2.84 13.63 11.92
CA ASN A 219 2.79 14.89 11.18
C ASN A 219 1.98 14.72 9.88
N LEU A 220 0.76 14.24 10.04
CA LEU A 220 -0.15 13.98 8.93
C LEU A 220 -0.71 15.29 8.35
N PHE A 221 -0.71 15.38 7.03
CA PHE A 221 -1.34 16.43 6.26
C PHE A 221 -2.13 15.83 5.11
N TYR A 222 -3.09 16.59 4.59
CA TYR A 222 -3.86 16.19 3.43
C TYR A 222 -4.09 17.31 2.42
N LYS A 223 -4.39 16.92 1.18
CA LYS A 223 -4.99 17.74 0.13
C LYS A 223 -6.24 17.04 -0.37
N GLU A 224 -7.31 17.81 -0.59
CA GLU A 224 -8.50 17.32 -1.26
C GLU A 224 -8.30 17.37 -2.79
N ASN A 225 -8.59 16.25 -3.45
CA ASN A 225 -8.45 16.06 -4.89
C ASN A 225 -9.82 15.88 -5.59
N GLY A 226 -10.87 16.46 -4.99
CA GLY A 226 -12.26 16.37 -5.45
C GLY A 226 -12.88 14.97 -5.34
N ASN A 227 -14.21 14.89 -5.46
CA ASN A 227 -14.96 13.62 -5.47
C ASN A 227 -14.56 12.66 -4.32
N ASP A 228 -14.56 13.17 -3.09
CA ASP A 228 -14.17 12.42 -1.88
C ASP A 228 -12.83 11.68 -2.00
N SER A 229 -11.91 12.28 -2.77
CA SER A 229 -10.55 11.78 -2.95
C SER A 229 -9.56 12.72 -2.29
N TYR A 230 -8.57 12.14 -1.62
CA TYR A 230 -7.59 12.85 -0.81
C TYR A 230 -6.20 12.33 -1.09
N VAL A 231 -5.21 13.20 -1.06
CA VAL A 231 -3.81 12.80 -0.94
C VAL A 231 -3.36 13.10 0.47
N LEU A 232 -2.81 12.11 1.15
CA LEU A 232 -2.23 12.24 2.48
C LEU A 232 -0.72 12.21 2.36
N LYS A 233 -0.04 13.04 3.15
CA LYS A 233 1.39 12.90 3.41
C LYS A 233 1.64 12.88 4.90
N SER A 234 2.58 12.05 5.32
CA SER A 234 3.05 11.95 6.71
C SER A 234 4.51 11.57 6.70
N TYR A 235 5.16 11.58 7.86
CA TYR A 235 6.60 11.40 7.95
C TYR A 235 6.96 10.29 8.91
N ASN A 236 7.89 9.44 8.49
CA ASN A 236 8.51 8.47 9.37
C ASN A 236 9.57 9.14 10.26
N ALA A 237 10.23 8.35 11.12
CA ALA A 237 11.24 8.86 12.05
C ALA A 237 12.46 9.50 11.37
N ASN A 238 12.78 9.10 10.12
CA ASN A 238 13.90 9.66 9.37
C ASN A 238 13.48 10.79 8.41
N GLN A 239 12.27 11.36 8.61
CA GLN A 239 11.74 12.48 7.84
C GLN A 239 11.47 12.19 6.36
N THR A 240 11.56 10.94 5.91
CA THR A 240 11.10 10.55 4.57
C THR A 240 9.57 10.59 4.55
N PRO A 241 8.94 11.26 3.57
CA PRO A 241 7.49 11.28 3.47
C PRO A 241 6.95 9.88 3.15
N VAL A 242 5.72 9.62 3.57
CA VAL A 242 4.90 8.49 3.13
C VAL A 242 3.60 9.08 2.61
N VAL A 243 3.27 8.76 1.36
CA VAL A 243 2.18 9.41 0.63
C VAL A 243 1.13 8.39 0.18
N TYR A 244 -0.13 8.65 0.49
CA TYR A 244 -1.26 7.83 0.05
C TYR A 244 -2.22 8.67 -0.77
N SER A 245 -2.81 8.09 -1.81
CA SER A 245 -3.99 8.64 -2.47
C SER A 245 -5.16 7.76 -2.07
N ILE A 246 -6.20 8.36 -1.50
CA ILE A 246 -7.33 7.66 -0.93
C ILE A 246 -8.61 8.21 -1.54
N SER A 247 -9.42 7.34 -2.13
CA SER A 247 -10.77 7.69 -2.58
C SER A 247 -11.79 6.98 -1.70
N VAL A 248 -12.77 7.70 -1.17
CA VAL A 248 -13.91 7.10 -0.48
C VAL A 248 -14.79 6.42 -1.53
N VAL A 249 -14.98 5.12 -1.39
CA VAL A 249 -15.86 4.32 -2.27
C VAL A 249 -17.28 4.34 -1.71
N ASN A 250 -17.40 4.12 -0.40
CA ASN A 250 -18.62 4.28 0.39
C ASN A 250 -18.24 4.38 1.89
N ASN A 251 -19.23 4.51 2.77
CA ASN A 251 -19.02 4.66 4.22
C ASN A 251 -18.15 3.58 4.88
N ASN A 252 -18.05 2.40 4.27
CA ASN A 252 -17.31 1.26 4.80
C ASN A 252 -16.17 0.80 3.89
N GLN A 253 -15.87 1.51 2.79
CA GLN A 253 -14.81 1.13 1.87
C GLN A 253 -14.06 2.34 1.32
N ILE A 254 -12.74 2.20 1.26
CA ILE A 254 -11.84 3.13 0.59
C ILE A 254 -11.01 2.40 -0.46
N LYS A 255 -10.62 3.13 -1.49
CA LYS A 255 -9.55 2.74 -2.41
C LYS A 255 -8.27 3.45 -1.99
N VAL A 256 -7.18 2.72 -1.83
CA VAL A 256 -5.87 3.24 -1.41
C VAL A 256 -4.80 2.93 -2.45
N ASP A 257 -4.13 3.97 -2.91
CA ASP A 257 -2.89 3.91 -3.68
C ASP A 257 -1.73 4.38 -2.79
N GLY A 258 -0.54 3.77 -2.92
CA GLY A 258 0.64 4.13 -2.11
C GLY A 258 1.05 3.08 -1.08
N LEU A 259 0.14 2.16 -0.73
CA LEU A 259 0.45 1.10 0.24
C LEU A 259 1.17 -0.09 -0.39
N THR A 260 0.82 -0.41 -1.64
CA THR A 260 1.52 -1.40 -2.49
C THR A 260 1.72 -0.80 -3.88
N THR A 261 2.31 -1.56 -4.80
CA THR A 261 2.45 -1.17 -6.21
C THR A 261 1.11 -1.07 -6.94
N GLY A 262 0.07 -1.74 -6.44
CA GLY A 262 -1.29 -1.65 -6.93
C GLY A 262 -2.23 -0.92 -5.97
N SER A 263 -3.38 -0.52 -6.52
CA SER A 263 -4.50 -0.03 -5.71
C SER A 263 -5.07 -1.15 -4.85
N LEU A 264 -5.40 -0.85 -3.60
CA LEU A 264 -6.13 -1.75 -2.72
C LEU A 264 -7.53 -1.21 -2.44
N ILE A 265 -8.54 -2.08 -2.49
CA ILE A 265 -9.84 -1.81 -1.88
C ILE A 265 -9.77 -2.31 -0.44
N MET A 266 -10.03 -1.43 0.51
CA MET A 266 -9.97 -1.72 1.93
C MET A 266 -11.33 -1.42 2.55
N SER A 267 -11.83 -2.40 3.31
CA SER A 267 -13.06 -2.26 4.07
C SER A 267 -12.73 -1.78 5.49
N LYS A 268 -13.64 -1.02 6.10
CA LYS A 268 -13.50 -0.64 7.50
C LYS A 268 -13.49 -1.93 8.33
N SER A 269 -12.46 -2.12 9.14
CA SER A 269 -12.21 -3.40 9.80
C SER A 269 -13.14 -3.61 11.02
N ALA A 270 -14.46 -3.60 10.81
CA ALA A 270 -15.35 -4.41 11.64
C ALA A 270 -15.15 -5.85 11.16
N THR A 271 -14.69 -6.74 12.02
CA THR A 271 -14.55 -8.17 11.71
C THR A 271 -15.93 -8.72 11.32
N SER A 272 -16.23 -8.62 10.03
CA SER A 272 -17.51 -9.04 9.48
C SER A 272 -17.50 -10.56 9.50
N SER A 273 -18.51 -11.14 10.13
CA SER A 273 -18.78 -12.57 10.08
C SER A 273 -18.76 -13.03 8.62
N THR A 274 -17.89 -13.98 8.28
CA THR A 274 -18.03 -14.71 7.03
C THR A 274 -19.36 -15.45 7.07
N THR A 275 -20.37 -14.92 6.40
CA THR A 275 -21.58 -15.65 6.04
C THR A 275 -21.17 -16.84 5.16
N ALA A 276 -21.12 -18.03 5.75
CA ALA A 276 -21.31 -19.26 5.01
C ALA A 276 -22.82 -19.51 4.89
N ALA A 277 -23.36 -19.27 3.70
CA ALA A 277 -24.73 -19.63 3.36
C ALA A 277 -24.86 -21.16 3.19
N SER A 278 -25.92 -21.70 3.82
CA SER A 278 -26.65 -22.93 3.47
C SER A 278 -26.00 -24.30 3.75
N ALA A 279 -26.47 -24.99 4.81
CA ALA A 279 -27.43 -26.10 4.67
C ALA A 279 -27.95 -26.66 6.02
N SER A 280 -29.27 -26.56 6.20
CA SER A 280 -30.21 -27.53 6.82
C SER A 280 -30.09 -27.97 8.29
N SER A 281 -31.01 -27.40 9.09
CA SER A 281 -31.92 -28.00 10.09
C SER A 281 -31.80 -29.46 10.59
N ALA A 282 -31.99 -29.57 11.92
CA ALA A 282 -32.36 -30.73 12.77
C ALA A 282 -31.22 -31.72 13.10
N SER A 283 -31.02 -32.20 14.34
CA SER A 283 -31.96 -32.47 15.42
C SER A 283 -31.29 -32.41 16.81
N SER A 284 -32.09 -32.12 17.83
CA SER A 284 -31.80 -32.24 19.24
C SER A 284 -31.21 -33.62 19.60
N GLN A 285 -30.06 -33.66 20.27
CA GLN A 285 -29.73 -34.80 21.12
C GLN A 285 -28.79 -34.40 22.26
N SER A 286 -29.36 -34.49 23.47
CA SER A 286 -28.66 -34.46 24.74
C SER A 286 -27.77 -35.70 24.86
N GLY A 287 -26.52 -35.54 25.26
CA GLY A 287 -25.56 -36.63 25.35
C GLY A 287 -24.23 -36.23 25.99
N SER A 288 -24.18 -36.39 27.31
CA SER A 288 -23.03 -36.78 28.14
C SER A 288 -21.61 -36.35 27.73
N VAL A 289 -21.03 -35.55 28.62
CA VAL A 289 -19.60 -35.35 28.93
C VAL A 289 -18.70 -36.48 28.40
N ALA A 290 -18.02 -36.21 27.30
CA ALA A 290 -16.83 -36.95 26.89
C ALA A 290 -15.66 -35.99 27.00
N SER A 291 -14.78 -36.23 27.97
CA SER A 291 -13.44 -35.65 28.01
C SER A 291 -12.69 -36.05 26.76
N SER A 292 -12.85 -35.29 25.68
CA SER A 292 -11.94 -35.31 24.56
C SER A 292 -10.70 -34.54 25.00
N THR A 293 -9.59 -35.26 25.15
CA THR A 293 -8.24 -34.68 25.07
C THR A 293 -8.10 -33.99 23.73
N THR A 294 -8.56 -32.74 23.64
CA THR A 294 -8.18 -31.84 22.57
C THR A 294 -6.72 -31.50 22.82
N THR A 295 -5.84 -32.04 21.97
CA THR A 295 -4.52 -31.49 21.69
C THR A 295 -4.56 -29.97 21.87
N ASN A 296 -3.76 -29.42 22.78
CA ASN A 296 -3.60 -27.98 22.97
C ASN A 296 -3.43 -27.34 21.58
N ALA A 297 -4.50 -26.75 21.05
CA ALA A 297 -4.42 -25.95 19.85
C ALA A 297 -3.41 -24.84 20.15
N ASN A 298 -2.50 -24.55 19.22
CA ASN A 298 -1.57 -23.42 19.28
C ASN A 298 -2.30 -22.17 19.77
N SER A 299 -2.25 -21.89 21.07
CA SER A 299 -3.21 -21.01 21.75
C SER A 299 -3.01 -19.53 21.40
N ASN A 300 -1.93 -19.21 20.69
CA ASN A 300 -1.56 -17.85 20.30
C ASN A 300 -1.77 -17.58 18.81
N HIS A 301 -2.12 -18.62 18.03
CA HIS A 301 -2.39 -18.50 16.59
C HIS A 301 -3.89 -18.70 16.36
N LEU A 302 -4.60 -17.58 16.38
CA LEU A 302 -6.06 -17.54 16.32
C LEU A 302 -6.52 -16.90 15.01
N THR A 303 -7.71 -17.29 14.56
CA THR A 303 -8.41 -16.56 13.49
C THR A 303 -8.91 -15.22 14.01
N ASP A 304 -9.10 -14.23 13.12
CA ASP A 304 -9.68 -12.93 13.49
C ASP A 304 -11.00 -13.10 14.29
N GLN A 305 -11.85 -14.04 13.89
CA GLN A 305 -13.12 -14.29 14.59
C GLN A 305 -12.94 -14.89 15.99
N GLN A 306 -12.02 -15.83 16.16
CA GLN A 306 -11.72 -16.40 17.48
C GLN A 306 -11.20 -15.33 18.44
N VAL A 307 -10.33 -14.45 17.93
CA VAL A 307 -9.83 -13.29 18.70
C VAL A 307 -10.98 -12.40 19.16
N VAL A 308 -11.86 -12.01 18.23
CA VAL A 308 -13.02 -11.16 18.52
C VAL A 308 -13.93 -11.80 19.55
N ASN A 309 -14.29 -13.07 19.35
CA ASN A 309 -15.16 -13.81 20.27
C ASN A 309 -14.58 -13.85 21.68
N TRP A 310 -13.25 -14.01 21.80
CA TRP A 310 -12.59 -14.10 23.10
C TRP A 310 -12.56 -12.76 23.85
N ILE A 311 -12.29 -11.66 23.14
CA ILE A 311 -12.13 -10.34 23.76
C ILE A 311 -13.46 -9.58 23.93
N TRP A 312 -14.47 -9.90 23.10
CA TRP A 312 -15.72 -9.15 23.06
C TRP A 312 -16.42 -8.99 24.41
N PRO A 313 -16.57 -10.03 25.26
CA PRO A 313 -17.22 -9.87 26.56
C PRO A 313 -16.56 -8.80 27.45
N TYR A 314 -15.23 -8.69 27.40
CA TYR A 314 -14.46 -7.71 28.17
C TYR A 314 -14.58 -6.29 27.61
N VAL A 315 -14.73 -6.16 26.29
CA VAL A 315 -15.00 -4.88 25.62
C VAL A 315 -16.43 -4.43 25.94
N GLN A 316 -17.42 -5.31 25.75
CA GLN A 316 -18.83 -5.02 25.98
C GLN A 316 -19.10 -4.57 27.42
N ALA A 317 -18.42 -5.16 28.41
CA ALA A 317 -18.55 -4.79 29.82
C ALA A 317 -18.20 -3.32 30.12
N LYS A 318 -17.45 -2.64 29.25
CA LYS A 318 -17.14 -1.19 29.37
C LYS A 318 -18.31 -0.29 28.97
N TYR A 319 -19.33 -0.83 28.33
CA TYR A 319 -20.47 -0.09 27.78
C TYR A 319 -21.81 -0.56 28.38
N PRO A 320 -21.98 -0.55 29.72
CA PRO A 320 -23.17 -1.12 30.36
C PRO A 320 -24.48 -0.39 29.98
N ASN A 321 -24.38 0.84 29.49
CA ASN A 321 -25.53 1.69 29.14
C ASN A 321 -25.71 1.90 27.64
N MET A 322 -24.97 1.18 26.79
CA MET A 322 -25.09 1.27 25.34
C MET A 322 -25.34 -0.11 24.75
N ASN A 323 -26.26 -0.19 23.79
CA ASN A 323 -26.46 -1.40 23.00
C ASN A 323 -25.42 -1.45 21.87
N VAL A 324 -24.20 -1.85 22.22
CA VAL A 324 -23.09 -2.02 21.29
C VAL A 324 -22.95 -3.48 20.87
N ALA A 325 -22.58 -3.70 19.61
CA ALA A 325 -22.20 -4.98 19.04
C ALA A 325 -20.69 -5.02 18.76
N SER A 326 -20.10 -6.20 18.62
CA SER A 326 -18.67 -6.34 18.25
C SER A 326 -18.34 -5.67 16.91
N THR A 327 -19.32 -5.60 16.00
CA THR A 327 -19.21 -4.91 14.71
C THR A 327 -19.16 -3.38 14.82
N ASP A 328 -19.47 -2.82 16.00
CA ASP A 328 -19.33 -1.38 16.29
C ASP A 328 -17.89 -1.02 16.71
N PHE A 329 -16.97 -1.99 16.68
CA PHE A 329 -15.56 -1.80 17.00
C PHE A 329 -14.67 -2.28 15.87
N THR A 330 -13.44 -1.79 15.88
CA THR A 330 -12.36 -2.29 15.04
C THR A 330 -11.34 -3.03 15.88
N TYR A 331 -10.93 -4.21 15.42
CA TYR A 331 -9.92 -5.05 16.04
C TYR A 331 -8.66 -5.05 15.19
N MET A 332 -7.52 -4.77 15.83
CA MET A 332 -6.21 -4.70 15.18
C MET A 332 -5.30 -5.80 15.71
N PRO A 333 -5.46 -7.05 15.25
CA PRO A 333 -4.60 -8.15 15.67
C PRO A 333 -3.22 -8.00 15.03
N GLN A 334 -2.17 -8.12 15.83
CA GLN A 334 -0.78 -8.07 15.41
C GLN A 334 0.07 -9.08 16.18
N MET A 335 0.83 -9.90 15.47
CA MET A 335 1.86 -10.74 16.07
C MET A 335 3.11 -9.92 16.36
N LYS A 336 3.60 -10.01 17.59
CA LYS A 336 4.85 -9.39 18.03
C LYS A 336 5.51 -10.26 19.08
N ASP A 337 6.79 -10.58 18.90
CA ASP A 337 7.59 -11.36 19.85
C ASP A 337 6.91 -12.69 20.26
N GLY A 338 6.27 -13.37 19.30
CA GLY A 338 5.56 -14.64 19.52
C GLY A 338 4.23 -14.52 20.29
N GLN A 339 3.74 -13.30 20.51
CA GLN A 339 2.48 -13.00 21.18
C GLN A 339 1.52 -12.30 20.22
N LEU A 340 0.23 -12.53 20.40
CA LEU A 340 -0.80 -11.82 19.66
C LEU A 340 -1.23 -10.59 20.46
N TYR A 341 -1.02 -9.39 19.94
CA TYR A 341 -1.54 -8.14 20.49
C TYR A 341 -2.79 -7.71 19.74
N VAL A 342 -3.76 -7.14 20.44
CA VAL A 342 -5.00 -6.65 19.83
C VAL A 342 -5.36 -5.30 20.44
N ASN A 343 -5.33 -4.26 19.64
CA ASN A 343 -5.94 -2.98 20.00
C ASN A 343 -7.39 -2.98 19.52
N VAL A 344 -8.28 -2.48 20.39
CA VAL A 344 -9.71 -2.34 20.11
C VAL A 344 -10.04 -0.86 20.05
N LEU A 345 -10.55 -0.41 18.91
CA LEU A 345 -10.93 0.98 18.67
C LEU A 345 -12.45 1.05 18.49
N GLU A 346 -13.08 2.09 19.03
CA GLU A 346 -14.47 2.40 18.71
C GLU A 346 -14.61 2.74 17.23
N ASN A 347 -15.71 2.30 16.59
CA ASN A 347 -16.11 2.81 15.29
C ASN A 347 -17.18 3.88 15.48
N HIS A 348 -16.79 5.15 15.59
CA HIS A 348 -17.75 6.24 15.80
C HIS A 348 -18.72 6.46 14.62
N ASN A 349 -18.47 5.82 13.47
CA ASN A 349 -19.44 5.79 12.37
C ASN A 349 -20.57 4.77 12.57
N ALA A 350 -20.41 3.82 13.50
CA ALA A 350 -21.44 2.84 13.81
C ALA A 350 -22.66 3.51 14.45
N ALA A 351 -23.85 2.95 14.18
CA ALA A 351 -25.10 3.55 14.61
C ALA A 351 -25.20 3.70 16.14
N ALA A 352 -24.58 2.79 16.91
CA ALA A 352 -24.55 2.86 18.37
C ALA A 352 -23.82 4.11 18.88
N PHE A 353 -22.71 4.50 18.25
CA PHE A 353 -21.90 5.63 18.66
C PHE A 353 -22.43 6.96 18.14
N LYS A 354 -22.92 7.02 16.89
CA LYS A 354 -23.57 8.24 16.34
C LYS A 354 -24.72 8.76 17.22
N LYS A 355 -25.48 7.85 17.84
CA LYS A 355 -26.59 8.20 18.74
C LYS A 355 -26.13 8.85 20.04
N SER A 356 -24.89 8.64 20.45
CA SER A 356 -24.31 9.15 21.69
C SER A 356 -23.64 10.53 21.52
N GLY A 357 -23.68 11.13 20.33
CA GLY A 357 -23.11 12.44 20.06
C GLY A 357 -21.59 12.49 20.15
N VAL A 358 -20.91 11.34 20.01
CA VAL A 358 -19.45 11.26 19.99
C VAL A 358 -18.89 11.89 18.71
N ASP A 359 -17.68 12.42 18.81
CA ASP A 359 -16.96 13.01 17.68
C ASP A 359 -16.68 11.94 16.61
N THR A 360 -17.37 12.02 15.47
CA THR A 360 -17.21 11.10 14.33
C THR A 360 -15.84 11.16 13.69
N GLY A 361 -15.06 12.20 13.97
CA GLY A 361 -13.70 12.40 13.51
C GLY A 361 -12.64 11.67 14.33
N THR A 362 -13.02 10.85 15.33
CA THR A 362 -12.07 10.05 16.11
C THR A 362 -12.51 8.59 16.20
N ASN A 363 -11.55 7.68 16.34
CA ASN A 363 -11.80 6.27 16.66
C ASN A 363 -10.89 5.91 17.84
N PRO A 364 -11.27 6.30 19.08
CA PRO A 364 -10.41 6.13 20.23
C PRO A 364 -10.17 4.65 20.54
N GLN A 365 -8.97 4.34 21.04
CA GLN A 365 -8.65 3.02 21.54
C GLN A 365 -9.24 2.83 22.94
N VAL A 366 -10.01 1.76 23.13
CA VAL A 366 -10.77 1.53 24.38
C VAL A 366 -10.31 0.31 25.16
N ALA A 367 -9.54 -0.56 24.52
CA ALA A 367 -8.84 -1.66 25.16
C ALA A 367 -7.60 -2.09 24.37
N SER A 368 -6.64 -2.65 25.09
CA SER A 368 -5.57 -3.47 24.52
C SER A 368 -5.57 -4.83 25.19
N PHE A 369 -5.46 -5.87 24.38
CA PHE A 369 -5.30 -7.24 24.82
C PHE A 369 -4.01 -7.82 24.28
N ARG A 370 -3.50 -8.84 24.94
CA ARG A 370 -2.51 -9.74 24.37
C ARG A 370 -2.77 -11.18 24.74
N VAL A 371 -2.49 -12.11 23.83
CA VAL A 371 -2.38 -13.54 24.11
C VAL A 371 -0.92 -13.85 24.33
N THR A 372 -0.57 -14.24 25.55
CA THR A 372 0.81 -14.55 25.94
C THR A 372 1.31 -15.79 25.22
N ALA A 373 2.63 -16.03 25.25
CA ALA A 373 3.23 -17.25 24.69
C ALA A 373 2.61 -18.56 25.26
N SER A 374 2.04 -18.51 26.47
CA SER A 374 1.40 -19.64 27.13
C SER A 374 -0.09 -19.80 26.82
N GLY A 375 -0.68 -18.93 25.98
CA GLY A 375 -2.10 -18.97 25.64
C GLY A 375 -3.02 -18.27 26.63
N ALA A 376 -2.52 -17.43 27.53
CA ALA A 376 -3.38 -16.66 28.43
C ALA A 376 -3.75 -15.32 27.80
N LEU A 377 -5.02 -14.92 27.92
CA LEU A 377 -5.46 -13.58 27.55
C LEU A 377 -5.17 -12.61 28.69
N GLN A 378 -4.45 -11.55 28.37
CA GLN A 378 -4.21 -10.43 29.27
C GLN A 378 -4.82 -9.16 28.71
N GLN A 379 -5.31 -8.30 29.60
CA GLN A 379 -5.79 -6.96 29.29
C GLN A 379 -4.84 -5.94 29.89
N MET A 380 -4.55 -4.88 29.12
CA MET A 380 -3.74 -3.77 29.58
C MET A 380 -4.58 -2.80 30.42
N ASN A 381 -4.05 -2.38 31.57
CA ASN A 381 -4.55 -1.23 32.30
C ASN A 381 -4.12 0.04 31.53
N ALA A 382 -5.08 0.83 31.06
CA ALA A 382 -4.80 2.03 30.25
C ALA A 382 -4.04 3.12 31.02
N THR A 383 -4.14 3.15 32.36
CA THR A 383 -3.49 4.15 33.21
C THR A 383 -2.07 3.75 33.57
N THR A 384 -1.84 2.50 33.97
CA THR A 384 -0.53 2.05 34.45
C THR A 384 0.31 1.38 33.38
N GLY A 385 -0.31 0.90 32.29
CA GLY A 385 0.34 0.08 31.27
C GLY A 385 0.56 -1.38 31.68
N ASP A 386 0.11 -1.77 32.88
CA ASP A 386 0.29 -3.13 33.39
C ASP A 386 -0.66 -4.12 32.73
N TRP A 387 -0.19 -5.36 32.59
CA TRP A 387 -0.97 -6.45 31.99
C TRP A 387 -1.53 -7.36 33.08
N THR A 388 -2.85 -7.57 33.05
CA THR A 388 -3.55 -8.48 33.97
C THR A 388 -4.17 -9.65 33.20
N THR A 389 -3.97 -10.88 33.68
CA THR A 389 -4.63 -12.06 33.10
C THR A 389 -6.12 -12.04 33.36
N VAL A 390 -6.91 -12.07 32.28
CA VAL A 390 -8.38 -12.08 32.31
C VAL A 390 -8.98 -13.42 31.87
N SER A 391 -8.17 -14.27 31.21
CA SER A 391 -8.51 -15.65 30.87
C SER A 391 -7.25 -16.51 30.77
N SER A 392 -7.29 -17.76 31.24
CA SER A 392 -6.15 -18.68 31.23
C SER A 392 -5.96 -19.41 29.90
N GLY A 393 -6.95 -19.39 28.99
CA GLY A 393 -6.92 -20.12 27.73
C GLY A 393 -8.15 -19.81 26.87
N TYR A 394 -8.03 -20.00 25.56
CA TYR A 394 -9.16 -19.88 24.63
C TYR A 394 -10.01 -21.16 24.71
N ASN A 395 -11.25 -21.06 25.17
CA ASN A 395 -12.13 -22.20 25.43
C ASN A 395 -13.20 -22.48 24.36
N GLY A 396 -13.09 -21.85 23.18
CA GLY A 396 -14.02 -22.06 22.07
C GLY A 396 -15.27 -21.20 22.20
#